data_AF-A0A941DJ68-F1
#
_entry.id   AF-A0A941DJ68-F1
#
_cell.length_a   1.000
_cell.length_b   1.000
_cell.length_c   1.000
_cell.angle_alpha   90.00
_cell.angle_beta   90.00
_cell.angle_gamma   90.00
#
_symmetry.space_group_name_H-M   'P 1'
#
loop_
_entity.id
_entity.type
_entity.pdbx_description
1 polymer ?
#
loop_
_entity_poly.entity_id
_entity_poly.type
_entity_poly.pdbx_seq_one_letter_code
_entity_poly.pdbx_strand_id
1 'polypeptide(L)'
;MFFLNCNVFMRFSVKNHANSVVLKIMIFCCFQAIFAKMACAVQTFCARDQRCEKPTLRTRTFYQRHQLDFQNTSPVSGNTGTEELPDNQALYQNDFYVVSPRKLWVMTMGTMGIYSVYWLYAQWFAHQKRTGEDIWSIPRAIFNVFFVHGLFRRVHDWAAERGDALTNHSNLAWAWVLLTVTMRVVDRVYGNQLAPLVDLLVNLLVTGLIAAILFAVQQTINRVSGDTDGASNAQFSFANWFWLFVGALIWYGAASLVFETGETGGSSGPAII
;
A
#
# COMPACT_ATOMS: atom_id res chain seq x y z
N MET A 1 -31.32 -19.55 5.67
CA MET A 1 -31.17 -20.80 6.44
C MET A 1 -29.80 -21.41 6.15
N PHE A 2 -28.74 -20.88 6.75
CA PHE A 2 -27.42 -21.50 6.95
C PHE A 2 -26.60 -20.56 7.87
N PHE A 3 -27.11 -20.41 9.09
CA PHE A 3 -26.37 -19.92 10.24
C PHE A 3 -26.33 -21.10 11.21
N LEU A 4 -25.25 -21.87 11.26
CA LEU A 4 -25.03 -22.78 12.38
C LEU A 4 -23.53 -23.07 12.57
N ASN A 5 -23.09 -22.69 13.78
CA ASN A 5 -21.98 -23.25 14.58
C ASN A 5 -20.52 -22.97 14.18
N CYS A 6 -20.03 -21.81 14.65
CA CYS A 6 -18.60 -21.52 14.79
C CYS A 6 -18.05 -21.83 16.22
N ASN A 7 -18.85 -22.44 17.12
CA ASN A 7 -18.57 -22.40 18.57
C ASN A 7 -18.25 -23.75 19.26
N VAL A 8 -18.00 -24.84 18.53
CA VAL A 8 -17.76 -26.16 19.18
C VAL A 8 -16.34 -26.72 18.97
N PHE A 9 -15.51 -26.14 18.10
CA PHE A 9 -14.18 -26.72 17.79
C PHE A 9 -13.00 -25.93 18.38
N MET A 10 -13.18 -25.31 19.55
CA MET A 10 -12.11 -24.59 20.28
C MET A 10 -11.48 -25.43 21.42
N ARG A 11 -11.71 -26.74 21.43
CA ARG A 11 -11.07 -27.67 22.36
C ARG A 11 -10.70 -28.97 21.67
N PHE A 12 -9.70 -28.95 20.77
CA PHE A 12 -8.89 -30.14 20.55
C PHE A 12 -7.51 -29.76 19.99
N SER A 13 -6.51 -30.12 20.78
CA SER A 13 -5.20 -30.61 20.35
C SER A 13 -4.19 -29.62 19.77
N VAL A 14 -3.48 -28.99 20.71
CA VAL A 14 -2.03 -28.77 20.64
C VAL A 14 -1.35 -30.13 20.46
N LYS A 15 -0.98 -30.47 19.22
CA LYS A 15 0.09 -31.39 18.78
C LYS A 15 -0.24 -31.91 17.38
N ASN A 16 0.33 -31.27 16.36
CA ASN A 16 0.85 -31.87 15.13
C ASN A 16 1.01 -30.77 14.06
N HIS A 17 2.11 -30.83 13.31
CA HIS A 17 2.49 -29.90 12.23
C HIS A 17 1.39 -29.72 11.16
N ALA A 18 0.48 -30.69 11.02
CA ALA A 18 -0.71 -30.63 10.15
C ALA A 18 -1.74 -29.57 10.58
N ASN A 19 -1.83 -29.26 11.88
CA ASN A 19 -2.83 -28.31 12.41
C ASN A 19 -2.50 -26.86 12.04
N SER A 20 -1.22 -26.51 11.82
CA SER A 20 -0.82 -25.18 11.35
C SER A 20 -1.24 -24.94 9.89
N VAL A 21 -1.09 -25.96 9.04
CA VAL A 21 -1.49 -25.89 7.62
C VAL A 21 -3.00 -25.82 7.49
N VAL A 22 -3.75 -26.65 8.23
CA VAL A 22 -5.22 -26.63 8.21
C VAL A 22 -5.77 -25.33 8.78
N LEU A 23 -5.19 -24.79 9.87
CA LEU A 23 -5.58 -23.49 10.42
C LEU A 23 -5.27 -22.34 9.46
N LYS A 24 -4.10 -22.35 8.79
CA LYS A 24 -3.74 -21.38 7.74
C LYS A 24 -4.69 -21.47 6.54
N ILE A 25 -5.05 -22.68 6.10
CA ILE A 25 -6.02 -22.90 5.01
C ILE A 25 -7.40 -22.41 5.43
N MET A 26 -7.86 -22.68 6.65
CA MET A 26 -9.17 -22.21 7.13
C MET A 26 -9.21 -20.69 7.29
N ILE A 27 -8.19 -20.07 7.87
CA ILE A 27 -8.08 -18.60 7.98
C ILE A 27 -8.05 -17.99 6.59
N PHE A 28 -7.29 -18.58 5.65
CA PHE A 28 -7.22 -18.12 4.27
C PHE A 28 -8.53 -18.32 3.49
N CYS A 29 -9.23 -19.46 3.64
CA CYS A 29 -10.54 -19.69 3.03
C CYS A 29 -11.61 -18.75 3.60
N CYS A 30 -11.54 -18.45 4.90
CA CYS A 30 -12.41 -17.46 5.54
C CYS A 30 -12.09 -16.06 4.99
N PHE A 31 -10.80 -15.71 4.86
CA PHE A 31 -10.35 -14.48 4.21
C PHE A 31 -10.74 -14.40 2.73
N GLN A 32 -10.65 -15.48 1.96
CA GLN A 32 -11.03 -15.55 0.54
C GLN A 32 -12.55 -15.45 0.37
N ALA A 33 -13.35 -16.05 1.26
CA ALA A 33 -14.80 -15.92 1.23
C ALA A 33 -15.25 -14.50 1.62
N ILE A 34 -14.59 -13.89 2.61
CA ILE A 34 -14.80 -12.48 2.97
C ILE A 34 -14.33 -11.58 1.83
N PHE A 35 -13.18 -11.85 1.23
CA PHE A 35 -12.61 -11.12 0.09
C PHE A 35 -13.48 -11.24 -1.15
N ALA A 36 -14.05 -12.40 -1.46
CA ALA A 36 -14.96 -12.58 -2.60
C ALA A 36 -16.29 -11.84 -2.37
N LYS A 37 -16.82 -11.84 -1.14
CA LYS A 37 -18.00 -11.06 -0.78
C LYS A 37 -17.73 -9.56 -0.80
N MET A 38 -16.59 -9.12 -0.29
CA MET A 38 -16.18 -7.72 -0.31
C MET A 38 -15.82 -7.27 -1.73
N ALA A 39 -15.14 -8.08 -2.54
CA ALA A 39 -14.84 -7.79 -3.94
C ALA A 39 -16.11 -7.74 -4.78
N CYS A 40 -17.07 -8.66 -4.58
CA CYS A 40 -18.37 -8.61 -5.22
C CYS A 40 -19.15 -7.35 -4.82
N ALA A 41 -19.18 -7.00 -3.52
CA ALA A 41 -19.78 -5.77 -3.03
C ALA A 41 -19.08 -4.50 -3.56
N VAL A 42 -17.74 -4.50 -3.63
CA VAL A 42 -16.93 -3.43 -4.21
C VAL A 42 -17.15 -3.33 -5.72
N GLN A 43 -17.33 -4.44 -6.44
CA GLN A 43 -17.63 -4.46 -7.88
C GLN A 43 -19.04 -3.96 -8.17
N THR A 44 -20.05 -4.38 -7.39
CA THR A 44 -21.41 -3.85 -7.53
C THR A 44 -21.48 -2.38 -7.17
N PHE A 45 -20.64 -1.92 -6.23
CA PHE A 45 -20.52 -0.51 -5.87
C PHE A 45 -19.71 0.30 -6.90
N CYS A 46 -18.62 -0.24 -7.48
CA CYS A 46 -17.87 0.39 -8.57
C CYS A 46 -18.73 0.60 -9.82
N ALA A 47 -19.61 -0.36 -10.14
CA ALA A 47 -20.59 -0.23 -11.22
C ALA A 47 -21.71 0.80 -10.91
N ARG A 48 -21.81 1.23 -9.65
CA ARG A 48 -22.68 2.32 -9.19
C ARG A 48 -21.94 3.67 -9.22
N ASP A 49 -20.65 3.68 -8.86
CA ASP A 49 -19.77 4.85 -8.85
C ASP A 49 -19.43 5.36 -10.27
N GLN A 50 -19.12 4.46 -11.21
CA GLN A 50 -18.91 4.81 -12.64
C GLN A 50 -20.14 5.48 -13.29
N ARG A 51 -21.34 5.27 -12.74
CA ARG A 51 -22.57 5.94 -13.21
C ARG A 51 -22.64 7.41 -12.77
N CYS A 52 -21.94 7.77 -11.70
CA CYS A 52 -21.76 9.15 -11.23
C CYS A 52 -20.52 9.83 -11.87
N GLU A 53 -19.56 9.06 -12.38
CA GLU A 53 -18.33 9.52 -13.04
C GLU A 53 -18.53 10.03 -14.49
N LYS A 54 -19.77 10.28 -14.93
CA LYS A 54 -19.97 11.11 -16.13
C LYS A 54 -19.64 12.55 -15.71
N PRO A 55 -18.58 13.17 -16.26
CA PRO A 55 -18.27 14.55 -15.93
C PRO A 55 -19.43 15.39 -16.46
N THR A 56 -20.32 15.82 -15.58
CA THR A 56 -21.27 16.86 -15.93
C THR A 56 -20.43 18.11 -16.23
N LEU A 57 -20.79 18.86 -17.28
CA LEU A 57 -20.12 20.11 -17.68
C LEU A 57 -19.87 21.09 -16.52
N ARG A 58 -20.59 20.91 -15.40
CA ARG A 58 -20.48 21.63 -14.12
C ARG A 58 -19.15 21.40 -13.37
N THR A 59 -18.52 20.24 -13.42
CA THR A 59 -17.22 20.01 -12.73
C THR A 59 -16.07 20.73 -13.42
N ARG A 60 -16.04 20.79 -14.77
CA ARG A 60 -15.06 21.60 -15.52
C ARG A 60 -15.09 23.07 -15.12
N THR A 61 -16.29 23.63 -14.96
CA THR A 61 -16.45 25.03 -14.54
C THR A 61 -16.08 25.29 -13.08
N PHE A 62 -16.12 24.27 -12.20
CA PHE A 62 -15.74 24.42 -10.79
C PHE A 62 -14.23 24.43 -10.59
N TYR A 63 -13.50 23.48 -11.20
CA TYR A 63 -12.03 23.46 -11.19
C TYR A 63 -11.45 24.75 -11.78
N GLN A 64 -12.01 25.21 -12.90
CA GLN A 64 -11.55 26.42 -13.59
C GLN A 64 -11.90 27.72 -12.83
N ARG A 65 -12.98 27.73 -12.03
CA ARG A 65 -13.31 28.87 -11.16
C ARG A 65 -12.44 28.92 -9.91
N HIS A 66 -12.12 27.77 -9.30
CA HIS A 66 -11.28 27.72 -8.11
C HIS A 66 -9.79 28.00 -8.38
N GLN A 67 -9.30 27.72 -9.60
CA GLN A 67 -7.94 28.09 -10.05
C GLN A 67 -7.77 29.61 -10.21
N LEU A 68 -8.82 30.32 -10.61
CA LEU A 68 -8.79 31.80 -10.73
C LEU A 68 -8.76 32.48 -9.35
N ASP A 69 -9.32 31.86 -8.33
CA ASP A 69 -9.24 32.36 -6.95
C ASP A 69 -7.83 32.20 -6.38
N PHE A 70 -7.09 31.14 -6.74
CA PHE A 70 -5.72 30.90 -6.29
C PHE A 70 -4.67 31.82 -6.94
N GLN A 71 -4.86 32.23 -8.19
CA GLN A 71 -3.97 33.21 -8.84
C GLN A 71 -4.18 34.63 -8.31
N ASN A 72 -5.35 34.95 -7.74
CA ASN A 72 -5.67 36.28 -7.22
C ASN A 72 -5.44 36.46 -5.71
N THR A 73 -5.12 35.39 -4.98
CA THR A 73 -4.64 35.53 -3.60
C THR A 73 -3.16 35.89 -3.59
N SER A 74 -2.87 37.19 -3.51
CA SER A 74 -1.58 37.70 -3.03
C SER A 74 -1.21 37.02 -1.69
N PRO A 75 0.09 36.84 -1.38
CA PRO A 75 0.49 36.26 -0.11
C PRO A 75 -0.03 37.14 1.04
N VAL A 76 -0.92 36.58 1.86
CA VAL A 76 -1.39 37.22 3.08
C VAL A 76 -0.21 37.32 4.04
N SER A 77 0.41 38.50 4.06
CA SER A 77 1.23 38.96 5.18
C SER A 77 0.28 39.29 6.33
N GLY A 78 0.15 38.39 7.31
CA GLY A 78 -0.74 38.55 8.45
C GLY A 78 -0.36 37.63 9.61
N ASN A 79 0.47 38.18 10.49
CA ASN A 79 0.74 37.76 11.86
C ASN A 79 -0.53 37.68 12.72
N THR A 80 -0.77 36.54 13.39
CA THR A 80 -1.15 36.33 14.81
C THR A 80 -1.88 35.00 15.02
N GLY A 81 -1.49 34.26 16.06
CA GLY A 81 -2.21 33.07 16.56
C GLY A 81 -1.63 31.75 16.06
N THR A 82 -0.72 31.16 16.85
CA THR A 82 -0.37 29.74 16.78
C THR A 82 -1.59 28.91 17.20
N GLU A 83 -2.53 28.70 16.29
CA GLU A 83 -3.37 27.51 16.31
C GLU A 83 -2.58 26.47 15.53
N GLU A 84 -1.78 25.66 16.25
CA GLU A 84 -1.06 24.53 15.67
C GLU A 84 -2.09 23.55 15.09
N LEU A 85 -2.38 23.71 13.80
CA LEU A 85 -3.02 22.70 12.98
C LEU A 85 -2.27 21.38 13.24
N PRO A 86 -2.95 20.27 13.60
CA PRO A 86 -2.25 19.04 13.93
C PRO A 86 -1.33 18.66 12.77
N ASP A 87 -0.08 18.32 13.07
CA ASP A 87 1.04 18.00 12.16
C ASP A 87 0.62 17.13 10.94
N ASN A 88 -0.42 16.32 11.11
CA ASN A 88 -1.00 15.50 10.05
C ASN A 88 -1.70 16.28 8.92
N GLN A 89 -2.21 17.50 9.14
CA GLN A 89 -2.97 18.25 8.13
C GLN A 89 -2.06 18.99 7.13
N ALA A 90 -0.87 19.42 7.57
CA ALA A 90 0.13 20.03 6.69
C ALA A 90 0.57 19.09 5.55
N LEU A 91 0.60 17.78 5.83
CA LEU A 91 0.95 16.73 4.85
C LEU A 91 -0.07 16.54 3.72
N TYR A 92 -1.30 17.03 3.92
CA TYR A 92 -2.40 16.93 2.95
C TYR A 92 -2.78 18.29 2.36
N GLN A 93 -1.86 19.28 2.42
CA GLN A 93 -2.07 20.57 1.77
C GLN A 93 -1.94 20.50 0.24
N ASN A 94 -1.49 19.38 -0.30
CA ASN A 94 -1.46 19.14 -1.75
C ASN A 94 -2.58 18.16 -2.15
N ASP A 95 -2.92 18.14 -3.43
CA ASP A 95 -3.91 17.18 -4.00
C ASP A 95 -3.48 15.72 -3.78
N PHE A 96 -2.21 15.50 -3.47
CA PHE A 96 -1.61 14.22 -3.14
C PHE A 96 -0.70 14.31 -1.92
N TYR A 97 -0.49 13.18 -1.26
CA TYR A 97 0.33 13.06 -0.06
C TYR A 97 1.82 13.15 -0.42
N VAL A 98 2.52 14.09 0.22
CA VAL A 98 3.96 14.31 0.07
C VAL A 98 4.72 13.52 1.12
N VAL A 99 5.76 12.80 0.71
CA VAL A 99 6.67 12.07 1.62
C VAL A 99 8.09 12.07 1.08
N SER A 100 9.07 12.17 1.99
CA SER A 100 10.48 12.07 1.59
C SER A 100 10.76 10.71 0.95
N PRO A 101 11.46 10.67 -0.20
CA PRO A 101 11.78 9.42 -0.86
C PRO A 101 12.57 8.45 0.03
N ARG A 102 13.45 8.97 0.90
CA ARG A 102 14.18 8.14 1.87
C ARG A 102 13.24 7.47 2.86
N LYS A 103 12.28 8.22 3.42
CA LYS A 103 11.30 7.69 4.37
C LYS A 103 10.42 6.63 3.70
N LEU A 104 10.00 6.88 2.46
CA LEU A 104 9.24 5.92 1.66
C LEU A 104 9.98 4.58 1.50
N TRP A 105 11.26 4.62 1.12
CA TRP A 105 12.09 3.41 0.97
C TRP A 105 12.25 2.66 2.29
N VAL A 106 12.66 3.36 3.35
CA VAL A 106 12.90 2.77 4.68
C VAL A 106 11.62 2.15 5.23
N MET A 107 10.49 2.86 5.14
CA MET A 107 9.22 2.35 5.63
C MET A 107 8.72 1.17 4.80
N THR A 108 8.85 1.21 3.47
CA THR A 108 8.40 0.11 2.61
C THR A 108 9.24 -1.15 2.84
N MET A 109 10.56 -1.03 2.86
CA MET A 109 11.45 -2.18 3.13
C MET A 109 11.34 -2.68 4.57
N GLY A 110 11.37 -1.77 5.53
CA GLY A 110 11.31 -2.09 6.96
C GLY A 110 10.02 -2.79 7.35
N THR A 111 8.88 -2.46 6.71
CA THR A 111 7.58 -3.07 7.00
C THR A 111 7.19 -4.19 6.04
N MET A 112 8.12 -4.76 5.26
CA MET A 112 7.85 -5.82 4.28
C MET A 112 6.75 -5.47 3.28
N GLY A 113 6.74 -4.21 2.83
CA GLY A 113 5.76 -3.71 1.89
C GLY A 113 4.40 -3.33 2.50
N ILE A 114 4.14 -3.52 3.79
CA ILE A 114 2.85 -3.12 4.41
C ILE A 114 2.62 -1.61 4.29
N TYR A 115 3.68 -0.81 4.44
CA TYR A 115 3.61 0.64 4.27
C TYR A 115 3.05 1.05 2.90
N SER A 116 3.20 0.23 1.86
CA SER A 116 2.67 0.50 0.53
C SER A 116 1.13 0.65 0.52
N VAL A 117 0.42 -0.11 1.38
CA VAL A 117 -1.03 0.00 1.56
C VAL A 117 -1.39 1.29 2.27
N TYR A 118 -0.63 1.66 3.32
CA TYR A 118 -0.81 2.95 3.98
C TYR A 118 -0.58 4.11 3.01
N TRP A 119 0.47 4.04 2.19
CA TRP A 119 0.78 5.05 1.19
C TRP A 119 -0.38 5.24 0.22
N LEU A 120 -0.93 4.15 -0.32
CA LEU A 120 -2.10 4.21 -1.20
C LEU A 120 -3.32 4.84 -0.51
N TYR A 121 -3.57 4.49 0.75
CA TYR A 121 -4.61 5.12 1.55
C TYR A 121 -4.38 6.63 1.68
N ALA A 122 -3.16 7.04 2.02
CA ALA A 122 -2.82 8.45 2.18
C ALA A 122 -3.01 9.23 0.87
N GLN A 123 -2.69 8.64 -0.28
CA GLN A 123 -2.93 9.26 -1.59
C GLN A 123 -4.42 9.42 -1.90
N TRP A 124 -5.22 8.37 -1.69
CA TRP A 124 -6.67 8.47 -1.88
C TRP A 124 -7.32 9.47 -0.92
N PHE A 125 -6.84 9.53 0.31
CA PHE A 125 -7.36 10.44 1.32
C PHE A 125 -7.01 11.91 1.01
N ALA A 126 -5.78 12.18 0.55
CA ALA A 126 -5.38 13.50 0.07
C ALA A 126 -6.28 13.96 -1.10
N HIS A 127 -6.45 13.07 -2.08
CA HIS A 127 -7.27 13.32 -3.25
C HIS A 127 -8.75 13.57 -2.88
N GLN A 128 -9.32 12.75 -2.00
CA GLN A 128 -10.67 12.92 -1.47
C GLN A 128 -10.85 14.28 -0.79
N LYS A 129 -9.91 14.68 0.08
CA LYS A 129 -9.98 15.95 0.80
C LYS A 129 -9.97 17.16 -0.12
N ARG A 130 -9.23 17.10 -1.22
CA ARG A 130 -9.10 18.22 -2.17
C ARG A 130 -10.24 18.28 -3.19
N THR A 131 -10.64 17.14 -3.73
CA THR A 131 -11.71 17.08 -4.74
C THR A 131 -13.11 17.17 -4.14
N GLY A 132 -13.26 16.85 -2.84
CA GLY A 132 -14.56 16.73 -2.19
C GLY A 132 -15.39 15.53 -2.68
N GLU A 133 -14.79 14.63 -3.46
CA GLU A 133 -15.45 13.43 -3.94
C GLU A 133 -15.70 12.47 -2.76
N ASP A 134 -16.91 11.91 -2.69
CA ASP A 134 -17.26 10.90 -1.68
C ASP A 134 -16.64 9.54 -2.04
N ILE A 135 -15.32 9.43 -1.87
CA ILE A 135 -14.55 8.22 -2.17
C ILE A 135 -14.20 7.47 -0.88
N TRP A 136 -14.40 6.15 -0.88
CA TRP A 136 -13.96 5.30 0.21
C TRP A 136 -12.45 4.99 0.11
N SER A 137 -11.62 5.81 0.76
CA SER A 137 -10.15 5.72 0.70
C SER A 137 -9.58 4.41 1.24
N ILE A 138 -10.15 3.87 2.33
CA ILE A 138 -9.62 2.66 2.99
C ILE A 138 -9.81 1.39 2.13
N PRO A 139 -11.03 1.05 1.64
CA PRO A 139 -11.19 -0.10 0.76
C PRO A 139 -10.34 0.00 -0.50
N ARG A 140 -10.19 1.18 -1.11
CA ARG A 140 -9.37 1.34 -2.33
C ARG A 140 -7.90 1.02 -2.08
N ALA A 141 -7.38 1.32 -0.90
CA ALA A 141 -6.02 0.95 -0.51
C ALA A 141 -5.85 -0.56 -0.25
N ILE A 142 -6.83 -1.19 0.40
CA ILE A 142 -6.82 -2.64 0.66
C ILE A 142 -6.96 -3.42 -0.66
N PHE A 143 -7.88 -2.99 -1.53
CA PHE A 143 -8.15 -3.57 -2.85
C PHE A 143 -7.31 -2.90 -3.95
N ASN A 144 -6.05 -2.58 -3.65
CA ASN A 144 -5.20 -1.79 -4.52
C ASN A 144 -5.05 -2.34 -5.94
N VAL A 145 -5.11 -3.66 -6.13
CA VAL A 145 -5.02 -4.31 -7.43
C VAL A 145 -6.04 -3.74 -8.43
N PHE A 146 -7.23 -3.36 -7.98
CA PHE A 146 -8.27 -2.79 -8.84
C PHE A 146 -8.14 -1.27 -9.02
N PHE A 147 -7.63 -0.57 -8.00
CA PHE A 147 -7.67 0.90 -7.95
C PHE A 147 -6.35 1.57 -8.32
N VAL A 148 -5.22 0.84 -8.37
CA VAL A 148 -3.90 1.43 -8.64
C VAL A 148 -3.82 2.10 -10.00
N HIS A 149 -4.43 1.52 -11.05
CA HIS A 149 -4.53 2.15 -12.37
C HIS A 149 -5.25 3.51 -12.29
N GLY A 150 -6.37 3.54 -11.57
CA GLY A 150 -7.15 4.76 -11.37
C GLY A 150 -6.39 5.81 -10.57
N LEU A 151 -5.56 5.40 -9.61
CA LEU A 151 -4.72 6.30 -8.83
C LEU A 151 -3.60 6.89 -9.69
N PHE A 152 -2.83 6.05 -10.39
CA PHE A 152 -1.68 6.50 -11.18
C PHE A 152 -2.11 7.36 -12.36
N ARG A 153 -3.27 7.08 -12.96
CA ARG A 153 -3.88 7.96 -13.96
C ARG A 153 -4.21 9.34 -13.38
N ARG A 154 -4.84 9.40 -12.20
CA ARG A 154 -5.15 10.69 -11.55
C ARG A 154 -3.88 11.48 -11.22
N VAL A 155 -2.85 10.82 -10.71
CA VAL A 155 -1.53 11.44 -10.49
C VAL A 155 -0.95 11.95 -11.81
N HIS A 156 -1.03 11.16 -12.88
CA HIS A 156 -0.59 11.56 -14.21
C HIS A 156 -1.32 12.81 -14.71
N ASP A 157 -2.65 12.80 -14.72
CA ASP A 157 -3.48 13.90 -15.22
C ASP A 157 -3.20 15.19 -14.44
N TRP A 158 -3.20 15.09 -13.10
CA TRP A 158 -2.88 16.19 -12.19
C TRP A 158 -1.48 16.77 -12.40
N ALA A 159 -0.50 15.91 -12.63
CA ALA A 159 0.89 16.29 -12.85
C ALA A 159 1.11 16.86 -14.25
N ALA A 160 0.38 16.36 -15.25
CA ALA A 160 0.39 16.85 -16.62
C ALA A 160 -0.15 18.28 -16.72
N GLU A 161 -1.21 18.61 -15.98
CA GLU A 161 -1.74 19.97 -15.87
C GLU A 161 -0.72 20.99 -15.35
N ARG A 162 0.31 20.52 -14.63
CA ARG A 162 1.38 21.32 -14.04
C ARG A 162 2.70 21.19 -14.78
N GLY A 163 2.71 20.53 -15.94
CA GLY A 163 3.86 20.45 -16.85
C GLY A 163 4.86 19.33 -16.56
N ASP A 164 4.61 18.43 -15.61
CA ASP A 164 5.51 17.31 -15.27
C ASP A 164 4.73 15.99 -15.13
N ALA A 165 4.19 15.49 -16.25
CA ALA A 165 3.33 14.31 -16.26
C ALA A 165 4.06 13.04 -15.79
N LEU A 166 3.36 12.19 -15.00
CA LEU A 166 3.89 10.89 -14.60
C LEU A 166 4.13 10.01 -15.84
N THR A 167 5.40 9.78 -16.16
CA THR A 167 5.81 9.00 -17.33
C THR A 167 5.43 7.53 -17.13
N ASN A 168 4.87 6.89 -18.17
CA ASN A 168 4.54 5.47 -18.16
C ASN A 168 3.62 5.03 -17.00
N HIS A 169 2.71 5.90 -16.53
CA HIS A 169 1.77 5.62 -15.44
C HIS A 169 1.02 4.27 -15.59
N SER A 170 0.63 3.90 -16.81
CA SER A 170 -0.03 2.63 -17.11
C SER A 170 0.90 1.42 -16.87
N ASN A 171 2.16 1.50 -17.32
CA ASN A 171 3.13 0.42 -17.14
C ASN A 171 3.50 0.25 -15.66
N LEU A 172 3.62 1.35 -14.92
CA LEU A 172 3.85 1.32 -13.47
C LEU A 172 2.69 0.63 -12.74
N ALA A 173 1.44 0.90 -13.14
CA ALA A 173 0.28 0.26 -12.56
C ALA A 173 0.21 -1.24 -12.89
N TRP A 174 0.50 -1.62 -14.13
CA TRP A 174 0.61 -3.04 -14.52
C TRP A 174 1.73 -3.76 -13.76
N ALA A 175 2.90 -3.14 -13.64
CA ALA A 175 4.00 -3.70 -12.86
C ALA A 175 3.58 -3.93 -11.40
N TRP A 176 2.93 -2.96 -10.77
CA TRP A 176 2.38 -3.11 -9.42
C TRP A 176 1.43 -4.32 -9.31
N VAL A 177 0.46 -4.42 -10.22
CA VAL A 177 -0.53 -5.50 -10.25
C VAL A 177 0.16 -6.85 -10.43
N LEU A 178 1.07 -6.96 -11.40
CA LEU A 178 1.80 -8.19 -11.68
C LEU A 178 2.64 -8.63 -10.48
N LEU A 179 3.37 -7.72 -9.85
CA LEU A 179 4.17 -8.04 -8.67
C LEU A 179 3.29 -8.50 -7.49
N THR A 180 2.22 -7.75 -7.22
CA THR A 180 1.32 -8.03 -6.09
C THR A 180 0.61 -9.36 -6.28
N VAL A 181 0.10 -9.64 -7.49
CA VAL A 181 -0.61 -10.89 -7.78
C VAL A 181 0.35 -12.07 -7.81
N THR A 182 1.49 -11.94 -8.51
CA THR A 182 2.49 -13.00 -8.63
C THR A 182 2.99 -13.43 -7.26
N MET A 183 3.30 -12.49 -6.36
CA MET A 183 3.75 -12.82 -5.01
C MET A 183 2.71 -13.66 -4.25
N ARG A 184 1.43 -13.25 -4.30
CA ARG A 184 0.34 -13.98 -3.65
C ARG A 184 0.13 -15.38 -4.24
N VAL A 185 0.33 -15.53 -5.55
CA VAL A 185 0.26 -16.84 -6.20
C VAL A 185 1.45 -17.72 -5.80
N VAL A 186 2.67 -17.18 -5.77
CA VAL A 186 3.87 -17.90 -5.35
C VAL A 186 3.71 -18.41 -3.92
N ASP A 187 3.31 -17.54 -2.99
CA ASP A 187 3.04 -17.91 -1.59
C ASP A 187 2.00 -19.03 -1.49
N ARG A 188 0.99 -18.99 -2.37
CA ARG A 188 -0.12 -19.94 -2.34
C ARG A 188 0.24 -21.30 -2.94
N VAL A 189 1.04 -21.32 -4.00
CA VAL A 189 1.43 -22.54 -4.73
C VAL A 189 2.60 -23.22 -4.04
N TYR A 190 3.61 -22.44 -3.65
CA TYR A 190 4.89 -22.93 -3.11
C TYR A 190 5.04 -22.71 -1.61
N GLY A 191 3.95 -22.41 -0.90
CA GLY A 191 3.97 -22.09 0.53
C GLY A 191 4.73 -23.14 1.36
N ASN A 192 5.86 -22.72 1.94
CA ASN A 192 6.84 -23.53 2.71
C ASN A 192 7.61 -24.60 1.91
N GLN A 193 7.52 -24.61 0.57
CA GLN A 193 8.31 -25.50 -0.30
C GLN A 193 9.60 -24.83 -0.78
N LEU A 194 9.64 -23.50 -0.80
CA LEU A 194 10.86 -22.76 -1.09
C LEU A 194 11.84 -22.90 0.07
N ALA A 195 13.13 -23.06 -0.26
CA ALA A 195 14.18 -22.97 0.75
C ALA A 195 14.12 -21.58 1.42
N PRO A 196 14.29 -21.47 2.76
CA PRO A 196 14.12 -20.19 3.46
C PRO A 196 14.96 -19.05 2.89
N LEU A 197 16.19 -19.34 2.43
CA LEU A 197 17.03 -18.33 1.78
C LEU A 197 16.40 -17.79 0.49
N VAL A 198 15.85 -18.68 -0.34
CA VAL A 198 15.19 -18.29 -1.60
C VAL A 198 13.95 -17.46 -1.30
N ASP A 199 13.14 -17.88 -0.34
CA ASP A 199 11.94 -17.14 0.08
C ASP A 199 12.29 -15.73 0.59
N LEU A 200 13.33 -15.62 1.44
CA LEU A 200 13.82 -14.34 1.95
C LEU A 200 14.29 -13.41 0.81
N LEU A 201 15.07 -13.93 -0.14
CA LEU A 201 15.60 -13.16 -1.26
C LEU A 201 14.49 -12.71 -2.22
N VAL A 202 13.49 -13.56 -2.48
CA VAL A 202 12.33 -13.22 -3.30
C VAL A 202 11.51 -12.12 -2.64
N ASN A 203 11.24 -12.23 -1.33
CA ASN A 203 10.52 -11.20 -0.57
C ASN A 203 11.26 -9.85 -0.58
N LEU A 204 12.58 -9.85 -0.37
CA LEU A 204 13.41 -8.64 -0.47
C LEU A 204 13.34 -8.01 -1.86
N LEU A 205 13.48 -8.82 -2.91
CA LEU A 205 13.46 -8.37 -4.29
C LEU A 205 12.10 -7.74 -4.64
N VAL A 206 11.00 -8.46 -4.38
CA VAL A 206 9.65 -7.97 -4.70
C VAL A 206 9.32 -6.71 -3.91
N THR A 207 9.65 -6.66 -2.62
CA THR A 207 9.45 -5.45 -1.80
C THR A 207 10.26 -4.27 -2.34
N GLY A 208 11.50 -4.50 -2.76
CA GLY A 208 12.35 -3.48 -3.37
C GLY A 208 11.79 -2.96 -4.69
N LEU A 209 11.26 -3.84 -5.55
CA LEU A 209 10.63 -3.44 -6.80
C LEU A 209 9.33 -2.65 -6.57
N ILE A 210 8.51 -3.04 -5.58
CA ILE A 210 7.33 -2.27 -5.17
C ILE A 210 7.75 -0.88 -4.68
N ALA A 211 8.77 -0.79 -3.85
CA ALA A 211 9.29 0.48 -3.36
C ALA A 211 9.84 1.35 -4.50
N ALA A 212 10.47 0.77 -5.53
CA ALA A 212 10.92 1.47 -6.73
C ALA A 212 9.75 2.07 -7.52
N ILE A 213 8.64 1.34 -7.68
CA ILE A 213 7.42 1.84 -8.32
C ILE A 213 6.87 3.03 -7.53
N LEU A 214 6.71 2.89 -6.21
CA LEU A 214 6.21 3.97 -5.36
C LEU A 214 7.13 5.18 -5.41
N PHE A 215 8.44 4.97 -5.41
CA PHE A 215 9.43 6.03 -5.51
C PHE A 215 9.30 6.83 -6.80
N ALA A 216 9.11 6.16 -7.95
CA ALA A 216 8.89 6.83 -9.23
C ALA A 216 7.65 7.72 -9.19
N VAL A 217 6.53 7.20 -8.67
CA VAL A 217 5.28 7.97 -8.54
C VAL A 217 5.42 9.11 -7.55
N GLN A 218 6.06 8.87 -6.40
CA GLN A 218 6.24 9.87 -5.36
C GLN A 218 7.15 11.01 -5.80
N GLN A 219 8.18 10.75 -6.62
CA GLN A 219 9.01 11.83 -7.16
C GLN A 219 8.20 12.82 -7.99
N THR A 220 7.32 12.33 -8.86
CA THR A 220 6.42 13.20 -9.63
C THR A 220 5.50 13.99 -8.69
N ILE A 221 4.91 13.33 -7.69
CA ILE A 221 4.07 13.99 -6.69
C ILE A 221 4.83 15.11 -5.96
N ASN A 222 6.04 14.83 -5.48
CA ASN A 222 6.87 15.76 -4.73
C ASN A 222 7.27 16.99 -5.57
N ARG A 223 7.75 16.79 -6.80
CA ARG A 223 8.15 17.87 -7.71
C ARG A 223 7.01 18.82 -8.01
N VAL A 224 5.85 18.24 -8.37
CA VAL A 224 4.67 19.00 -8.75
C VAL A 224 4.01 19.68 -7.55
N SER A 225 4.21 19.15 -6.34
CA SER A 225 3.77 19.76 -5.08
C SER A 225 4.70 20.88 -4.57
N GLY A 226 5.81 21.16 -5.26
CA GLY A 226 6.79 22.16 -4.82
C GLY A 226 7.66 21.74 -3.63
N ASP A 227 7.63 20.46 -3.23
CA ASP A 227 8.46 19.86 -2.18
C ASP A 227 9.20 18.65 -2.73
N THR A 228 10.16 18.89 -3.62
CA THR A 228 10.90 17.87 -4.39
C THR A 228 11.53 16.79 -3.50
N ASP A 229 12.07 17.17 -2.36
CA ASP A 229 12.75 16.25 -1.44
C ASP A 229 11.78 15.62 -0.41
N GLY A 230 10.52 16.04 -0.40
CA GLY A 230 9.53 15.67 0.60
C GLY A 230 9.95 16.07 2.01
N ALA A 231 10.60 17.23 2.14
CA ALA A 231 11.17 17.75 3.38
C ALA A 231 10.09 17.98 4.44
N SER A 232 8.88 18.37 4.03
CA SER A 232 7.70 18.49 4.90
C SER A 232 7.38 17.20 5.67
N ASN A 233 7.84 16.05 5.19
CA ASN A 233 7.54 14.75 5.74
C ASN A 233 8.77 13.81 5.70
N ALA A 234 9.92 14.34 6.08
CA ALA A 234 11.17 13.58 6.15
C ALA A 234 11.39 12.89 7.49
N GLN A 235 10.73 13.35 8.56
CA GLN A 235 10.95 12.88 9.92
C GLN A 235 10.17 11.59 10.24
N PHE A 236 10.77 10.74 11.06
CA PHE A 236 10.14 9.52 11.57
C PHE A 236 9.41 9.83 12.88
N SER A 237 8.08 9.90 12.83
CA SER A 237 7.24 9.90 14.04
C SER A 237 7.39 8.61 14.85
N PHE A 238 6.94 8.64 16.10
CA PHE A 238 6.91 7.49 17.00
C PHE A 238 6.19 6.27 16.38
N ALA A 239 5.06 6.50 15.70
CA ALA A 239 4.33 5.44 15.01
C ALA A 239 5.18 4.77 13.91
N ASN A 240 6.03 5.51 13.20
CA ASN A 240 6.92 4.93 12.20
C ASN A 240 7.97 4.03 12.86
N TRP A 241 8.58 4.49 13.96
CA TRP A 241 9.53 3.69 14.73
C TRP A 241 8.91 2.40 15.27
N PHE A 242 7.67 2.47 15.78
CA PHE A 242 6.93 1.30 16.21
C PHE A 242 6.78 0.27 15.07
N TRP A 243 6.34 0.71 13.88
CA TRP A 243 6.19 -0.18 12.73
C TRP A 243 7.52 -0.74 12.21
N LEU A 244 8.60 0.07 12.26
CA LEU A 244 9.94 -0.40 11.93
C LEU A 244 10.44 -1.45 12.92
N PHE A 245 10.17 -1.28 14.21
CA PHE A 245 10.49 -2.29 15.22
C PHE A 245 9.75 -3.60 14.98
N VAL A 246 8.43 -3.55 14.75
CA VAL A 246 7.63 -4.74 14.40
C VAL A 246 8.18 -5.41 13.14
N GLY A 247 8.45 -4.63 12.09
CA GLY A 247 9.03 -5.14 10.86
C GLY A 247 10.40 -5.79 11.05
N ALA A 248 11.27 -5.21 11.88
CA ALA A 248 12.57 -5.76 12.23
C ALA A 248 12.45 -7.13 12.92
N LEU A 249 11.47 -7.32 13.79
CA LEU A 249 11.20 -8.64 14.41
C LEU A 249 10.79 -9.68 13.37
N ILE A 250 9.99 -9.30 12.37
CA ILE A 250 9.57 -10.21 11.30
C ILE A 250 10.77 -10.56 10.39
N TRP A 251 11.59 -9.56 10.03
CA TRP A 251 12.83 -9.78 9.26
C TRP A 251 13.79 -10.71 10.00
N TYR A 252 13.94 -10.51 11.31
CA TYR A 252 14.75 -11.37 12.15
C TYR A 252 14.25 -12.82 12.13
N GLY A 253 12.94 -13.04 12.29
CA GLY A 253 12.36 -14.38 12.22
C GLY A 253 12.53 -15.03 10.84
N ALA A 254 12.41 -14.27 9.75
CA ALA A 254 12.67 -14.77 8.42
C ALA A 254 14.15 -15.16 8.22
N ALA A 255 15.07 -14.34 8.75
CA ALA A 255 16.51 -14.62 8.69
C ALA A 255 16.92 -15.82 9.58
N SER A 256 16.34 -15.98 10.77
CA SER A 256 16.68 -17.10 11.66
C SER A 256 16.36 -18.46 11.04
N LEU A 257 15.26 -18.56 10.28
CA LEU A 257 14.90 -19.76 9.53
C LEU A 257 15.97 -20.15 8.49
N VAL A 258 16.67 -19.16 7.91
CA VAL A 258 17.78 -19.43 6.99
C VAL A 258 18.93 -20.09 7.73
N PHE A 259 19.32 -19.55 8.88
CA PHE A 259 20.43 -20.09 9.68
C PHE A 259 20.14 -21.51 10.19
N GLU A 260 18.93 -21.78 10.67
CA GLU A 260 18.52 -23.12 11.13
C GLU A 260 18.65 -24.19 10.03
N THR A 261 18.30 -23.87 8.78
CA THR A 261 18.45 -24.83 7.66
C THR A 261 19.91 -25.07 7.24
N GLY A 262 20.83 -24.15 7.53
CA GLY A 262 22.25 -24.32 7.24
C GLY A 262 22.94 -25.39 8.09
N GLU A 263 22.48 -25.59 9.33
CA GLU A 263 23.09 -26.55 10.26
C GLU A 263 22.71 -28.01 9.98
N THR A 264 21.53 -28.25 9.41
CA THR A 264 21.02 -29.61 9.17
C THR A 264 21.59 -30.28 7.91
N GLY A 265 22.23 -29.53 7.01
CA GLY A 265 22.87 -30.05 5.79
C GLY A 265 24.28 -30.64 5.98
N GLY A 266 24.86 -30.55 7.18
CA GLY A 266 26.26 -30.92 7.45
C GLY A 266 26.50 -32.35 7.95
N SER A 267 25.48 -33.16 8.21
CA SER A 267 25.64 -34.46 8.87
C SER A 267 24.77 -35.57 8.27
N SER A 268 25.16 -36.08 7.10
CA SER A 268 24.93 -37.49 6.70
C SER A 268 25.53 -37.77 5.33
N GLY A 269 26.87 -37.82 5.26
CA GLY A 269 27.51 -38.65 4.25
C GLY A 269 27.30 -40.12 4.63
N PRO A 270 26.86 -41.02 3.75
CA PRO A 270 26.84 -42.45 4.06
C PRO A 270 28.29 -42.89 4.31
N ALA A 271 28.53 -43.48 5.48
CA ALA A 271 29.77 -44.19 5.75
C ALA A 271 29.84 -45.38 4.79
N ILE A 272 30.63 -45.25 3.72
CA ILE A 272 31.06 -46.38 2.92
C ILE A 272 32.18 -47.06 3.69
N ILE A 273 31.84 -48.13 4.41
CA ILE A 273 32.73 -49.26 4.70
C ILE A 273 31.89 -50.53 4.57
#